data_AF-A0A3L9MEK5-F1
#
_entry.id   AF-A0A3L9MEK5-F1
#
_cell.length_a   1.000
_cell.length_b   1.000
_cell.length_c   1.000
_cell.angle_alpha   90.00
_cell.angle_beta   90.00
_cell.angle_gamma   90.00
#
_symmetry.space_group_name_H-M   'P 1'
#
loop_
_entity.id
_entity.type
_entity.pdbx_description
1 polymer ?
#
loop_
_entity_poly.entity_id
_entity_poly.type
_entity_poly.pdbx_seq_one_letter_code
_entity_poly.pdbx_strand_id
1 'polypeptide(L)'
;MDGLQLLIEQQNEFEAYKSEKARQLEEHVNHLKYLITTEFLSICPDFDHEIKEENILLFKYKELNISIQIVNPITEKRNEKEYNLAERSTKRLTIKVSIQRKKNAESEYFEVLDVTQYKKDGEYLYKFDSNTTSNFLELINLFFKHVKKNKVEFKQDRFPY
;
A
#
# COMPACT_ATOMS: atom_id res chain seq x y z
N MET A 1 -13.22 31.93 32.69
CA MET A 1 -13.55 30.83 31.76
C MET A 1 -14.08 29.68 32.59
N ASP A 2 -15.29 29.23 32.30
CA ASP A 2 -15.96 28.18 33.05
C ASP A 2 -15.41 26.81 32.65
N GLY A 3 -15.32 25.86 33.59
CA GLY A 3 -14.64 24.57 33.37
C GLY A 3 -15.28 23.74 32.25
N LEU A 4 -16.58 23.88 32.05
CA LEU A 4 -17.33 23.23 30.97
C LEU A 4 -16.99 23.80 29.58
N GLN A 5 -16.74 25.10 29.49
CA GLN A 5 -16.42 25.76 28.21
C GLN A 5 -15.04 25.31 27.71
N LEU A 6 -14.07 25.19 28.62
CA LEU A 6 -12.74 24.65 28.32
C LEU A 6 -12.81 23.18 27.82
N LEU A 7 -13.66 22.35 28.41
CA LEU A 7 -13.84 20.95 27.99
C LEU A 7 -14.47 20.85 26.60
N ILE A 8 -15.45 21.70 26.28
CA ILE A 8 -16.06 21.77 24.95
C ILE A 8 -15.04 22.21 23.89
N GLU A 9 -14.23 23.23 24.20
CA GLU A 9 -13.16 23.70 23.32
C GLU A 9 -12.13 22.60 23.04
N GLN A 10 -11.65 21.90 24.08
CA GLN A 10 -10.73 20.77 23.94
C GLN A 10 -11.33 19.63 23.11
N GLN A 11 -12.62 19.33 23.29
CA GLN A 11 -13.31 18.31 22.51
C GLN A 11 -13.40 18.69 21.03
N ASN A 12 -13.72 19.95 20.71
CA ASN A 12 -13.78 20.45 19.34
C ASN A 12 -12.41 20.43 18.66
N GLU A 13 -11.35 20.82 19.37
CA GLU A 13 -9.97 20.74 18.86
C GLU A 13 -9.56 19.30 18.55
N PHE A 14 -9.95 18.35 19.42
CA PHE A 14 -9.66 16.94 19.22
C PHE A 14 -10.42 16.35 18.01
N GLU A 15 -11.68 16.70 17.80
CA GLU A 15 -12.44 16.28 16.62
C GLU A 15 -11.86 16.88 15.32
N ALA A 16 -11.48 18.16 15.34
CA ALA A 16 -10.82 18.80 14.20
C ALA A 16 -9.49 18.11 13.85
N TYR A 17 -8.70 17.75 14.86
CA TYR A 17 -7.45 17.00 14.68
C TYR A 17 -7.69 15.63 14.02
N LYS A 18 -8.71 14.87 14.44
CA LYS A 18 -9.06 13.58 13.81
C LYS A 18 -9.46 13.75 12.35
N SER A 19 -10.30 14.74 12.07
CA SER A 19 -10.78 15.03 10.71
C SER A 19 -9.61 15.35 9.78
N GLU A 20 -8.68 16.18 10.25
CA GLU A 20 -7.49 16.54 9.48
C GLU A 20 -6.57 15.35 9.24
N LYS A 21 -6.33 14.50 10.25
CA LYS A 21 -5.54 13.27 10.08
C LYS A 21 -6.18 12.29 9.12
N ALA A 22 -7.50 12.17 9.14
CA ALA A 22 -8.24 11.35 8.19
C ALA A 22 -8.08 11.84 6.75
N ARG A 23 -8.22 13.15 6.54
CA ARG A 23 -8.00 13.80 5.25
C ARG A 23 -6.56 13.57 4.76
N GLN A 24 -5.57 13.73 5.63
CA GLN A 24 -4.16 13.51 5.30
C GLN A 24 -3.88 12.06 4.88
N LEU A 25 -4.48 11.07 5.55
CA LEU A 25 -4.35 9.65 5.14
C LEU A 25 -4.97 9.40 3.77
N GLU A 26 -6.13 9.98 3.48
CA GLU A 26 -6.79 9.82 2.19
C GLU A 26 -5.99 10.47 1.05
N GLU A 27 -5.46 11.67 1.27
CA GLU A 27 -4.56 12.30 0.30
C GLU A 27 -3.30 11.47 0.07
N HIS A 28 -2.74 10.89 1.13
CA HIS A 28 -1.57 10.05 1.06
C HIS A 28 -1.83 8.76 0.27
N VAL A 29 -2.98 8.12 0.46
CA VAL A 29 -3.43 6.98 -0.35
C VAL A 29 -3.48 7.36 -1.83
N ASN A 30 -4.08 8.49 -2.17
CA ASN A 30 -4.22 8.91 -3.57
C ASN A 30 -2.86 9.26 -4.20
N HIS A 31 -1.95 9.86 -3.43
CA HIS A 31 -0.59 10.08 -3.87
C HIS A 31 0.15 8.76 -4.12
N LEU A 32 0.06 7.80 -3.20
CA LEU A 32 0.67 6.48 -3.36
C LEU A 32 0.15 5.73 -4.58
N LYS A 33 -1.15 5.81 -4.89
CA LYS A 33 -1.70 5.22 -6.12
C LYS A 33 -0.98 5.77 -7.35
N TYR A 34 -0.88 7.10 -7.43
CA TYR A 34 -0.21 7.77 -8.55
C TYR A 34 1.27 7.39 -8.64
N LEU A 35 1.99 7.46 -7.51
CA LEU A 35 3.42 7.18 -7.44
C LEU A 35 3.72 5.73 -7.85
N ILE A 36 3.04 4.75 -7.23
CA ILE A 36 3.25 3.33 -7.50
C ILE A 36 2.93 3.01 -8.97
N THR A 37 1.81 3.50 -9.50
CA THR A 37 1.46 3.27 -10.91
C THR A 37 2.50 3.88 -11.85
N THR A 38 2.94 5.11 -11.59
CA THR A 38 3.92 5.80 -12.45
C THR A 38 5.28 5.12 -12.40
N GLU A 39 5.79 4.82 -11.21
CA GLU A 39 7.07 4.14 -11.02
C GLU A 39 7.05 2.74 -11.64
N PHE A 40 5.99 1.97 -11.40
CA PHE A 40 5.87 0.61 -11.92
C PHE A 40 5.83 0.59 -13.45
N LEU A 41 5.00 1.44 -14.07
CA LEU A 41 4.88 1.51 -15.53
C LEU A 41 6.11 2.12 -16.21
N SER A 42 6.90 2.94 -15.50
CA SER A 42 8.18 3.44 -16.04
C SER A 42 9.20 2.33 -16.29
N ILE A 43 9.13 1.23 -15.53
CA ILE A 43 10.02 0.07 -15.66
C ILE A 43 9.36 -1.03 -16.49
N CYS A 44 8.06 -1.18 -16.35
CA CYS A 44 7.27 -2.25 -16.96
C CYS A 44 6.12 -1.66 -17.82
N PRO A 45 6.43 -0.97 -18.94
CA PRO A 45 5.44 -0.23 -19.73
C PRO A 45 4.40 -1.12 -20.42
N ASP A 46 4.74 -2.39 -20.66
CA ASP A 46 3.87 -3.35 -21.37
C ASP A 46 2.77 -3.94 -20.48
N PHE A 47 2.70 -3.59 -19.19
CA PHE A 47 1.64 -4.06 -18.31
C PHE A 47 0.36 -3.26 -18.52
N ASP A 48 -0.74 -3.98 -18.76
CA ASP A 48 -2.07 -3.40 -18.60
C ASP A 48 -2.28 -3.04 -17.13
N HIS A 49 -2.87 -1.89 -16.85
CA HIS A 49 -3.14 -1.46 -15.48
C HIS A 49 -4.59 -1.02 -15.30
N GLU A 50 -5.12 -1.27 -14.10
CA GLU A 50 -6.47 -0.91 -13.69
C GLU A 50 -6.45 -0.50 -12.21
N ILE A 51 -7.14 0.58 -11.87
CA ILE A 51 -7.38 0.97 -10.47
C ILE A 51 -8.81 0.57 -10.12
N LYS A 52 -8.95 -0.37 -9.18
CA LYS A 52 -10.22 -0.89 -8.68
C LYS A 52 -10.65 -0.19 -7.39
N GLU A 53 -11.87 -0.50 -6.96
CA GLU A 53 -12.37 -0.15 -5.64
C GLU A 53 -11.44 -0.64 -4.52
N GLU A 54 -11.61 -0.10 -3.31
CA GLU A 54 -10.80 -0.44 -2.13
C GLU A 54 -9.29 -0.18 -2.29
N ASN A 55 -8.92 0.78 -3.16
CA ASN A 55 -7.54 1.21 -3.41
C ASN A 55 -6.63 0.09 -3.92
N ILE A 56 -7.17 -0.75 -4.81
CA ILE A 56 -6.45 -1.87 -5.42
C ILE A 56 -5.92 -1.45 -6.80
N LEU A 57 -4.60 -1.50 -6.98
CA LEU A 57 -3.93 -1.36 -8.26
C LEU A 57 -3.67 -2.75 -8.83
N LEU A 58 -4.16 -3.02 -10.04
CA LEU A 58 -3.99 -4.30 -10.70
C LEU A 58 -3.14 -4.12 -11.95
N PHE A 59 -2.01 -4.81 -12.03
CA PHE A 59 -1.11 -4.84 -13.18
C PHE A 59 -1.14 -6.24 -13.80
N LYS A 60 -1.36 -6.32 -15.11
CA LYS A 60 -1.47 -7.58 -15.85
C LYS A 60 -0.50 -7.62 -17.01
N TYR A 61 0.18 -8.76 -17.18
CA TYR A 61 0.98 -9.04 -18.35
C TYR A 61 0.86 -10.52 -18.71
N LYS A 62 0.21 -10.83 -19.83
CA LYS A 62 -0.13 -12.21 -20.23
C LYS A 62 -0.91 -12.93 -19.12
N GLU A 63 -0.33 -13.96 -18.51
CA GLU A 63 -0.95 -14.72 -17.41
C GLU A 63 -0.51 -14.23 -16.01
N LEU A 64 0.44 -13.28 -15.94
CA LEU A 64 0.93 -12.69 -14.70
C LEU A 64 -0.02 -11.57 -14.26
N ASN A 65 -0.51 -11.68 -13.03
CA ASN A 65 -1.26 -10.63 -12.34
C ASN A 65 -0.52 -10.20 -11.08
N ILE A 66 -0.45 -8.90 -10.86
CA ILE A 66 0.08 -8.29 -9.64
C ILE A 66 -0.99 -7.37 -9.10
N SER A 67 -1.41 -7.60 -7.85
CA SER A 67 -2.38 -6.75 -7.17
C SER A 67 -1.67 -6.04 -6.02
N ILE A 68 -1.83 -4.73 -5.94
CA ILE A 68 -1.24 -3.89 -4.89
C ILE A 68 -2.39 -3.14 -4.23
N GLN A 69 -2.72 -3.50 -3.00
CA GLN A 69 -3.78 -2.86 -2.22
C GLN A 69 -3.18 -1.89 -1.20
N ILE A 70 -3.60 -0.63 -1.24
CA ILE A 70 -3.22 0.37 -0.24
C ILE A 70 -4.31 0.42 0.83
N VAL A 71 -4.02 -0.15 1.99
CA VAL A 71 -4.94 -0.27 3.11
C VAL A 71 -4.87 0.97 3.98
N ASN A 72 -5.98 1.72 4.01
CA ASN A 72 -6.16 2.85 4.90
C ASN A 72 -6.74 2.35 6.24
N PRO A 73 -6.04 2.57 7.38
CA PRO A 73 -6.48 2.07 8.67
C PRO A 73 -7.84 2.65 9.09
N ILE A 74 -8.26 3.81 8.56
CA ILE A 74 -9.55 4.46 8.82
C ILE A 74 -10.72 3.81 8.09
N THR A 75 -10.49 3.15 6.96
CA THR A 75 -11.55 2.48 6.18
C THR A 75 -11.46 0.95 6.27
N GLU A 76 -10.37 0.42 6.84
CA GLU A 76 -10.22 -1.01 7.04
C GLU A 76 -11.18 -1.54 8.11
N LYS A 77 -12.18 -2.33 7.67
CA LYS A 77 -13.23 -2.94 8.51
C LYS A 77 -12.72 -3.78 9.67
N ARG A 78 -11.52 -4.36 9.57
CA ARG A 78 -10.92 -5.12 10.69
C ARG A 78 -10.58 -4.21 11.86
N ASN A 79 -10.06 -3.02 11.57
CA ASN A 79 -9.68 -2.05 12.58
C ASN A 79 -10.88 -1.37 13.25
N GLU A 80 -12.08 -1.42 12.66
CA GLU A 80 -13.33 -0.93 13.29
C GLU A 80 -13.70 -1.69 14.56
N LYS A 81 -13.30 -2.97 14.65
CA LYS A 81 -13.56 -3.81 15.82
C LYS A 81 -12.47 -3.73 16.88
N GLU A 82 -11.25 -3.37 16.48
CA GLU A 82 -10.07 -3.40 17.34
C GLU A 82 -9.68 -2.01 17.88
N TYR A 83 -9.96 -0.95 17.13
CA TYR A 83 -9.48 0.40 17.41
C TYR A 83 -10.58 1.44 17.24
N ASN A 84 -10.58 2.45 18.11
CA ASN A 84 -11.46 3.61 17.93
C ASN A 84 -10.94 4.52 16.79
N LEU A 85 -11.77 5.45 16.31
CA LEU A 85 -11.40 6.34 15.19
C LEU A 85 -10.11 7.13 15.46
N ALA A 86 -9.89 7.56 16.71
CA ALA A 86 -8.69 8.30 17.08
C ALA A 86 -7.44 7.43 16.92
N GLU A 87 -7.46 6.19 17.41
CA GLU A 87 -6.38 5.23 17.25
C GLU A 87 -6.12 4.93 15.77
N ARG A 88 -7.18 4.67 14.98
CA ARG A 88 -7.06 4.40 13.53
C ARG A 88 -6.42 5.55 12.77
N SER A 89 -6.74 6.79 13.13
CA SER A 89 -6.17 7.99 12.49
C SER A 89 -4.67 8.18 12.72
N THR A 90 -4.10 7.48 13.72
CA THR A 90 -2.67 7.53 14.05
C THR A 90 -1.87 6.36 13.48
N LYS A 91 -2.54 5.30 13.02
CA LYS A 91 -1.90 4.14 12.41
C LYS A 91 -1.35 4.50 11.01
N ARG A 92 -0.36 3.73 10.58
CA ARG A 92 0.28 3.87 9.26
C ARG A 92 -0.52 3.14 8.19
N LEU A 93 -0.29 3.53 6.93
CA LEU A 93 -0.81 2.77 5.79
C LEU A 93 -0.05 1.45 5.66
N THR A 94 -0.80 0.42 5.30
CA THR A 94 -0.26 -0.91 4.96
C THR A 94 -0.48 -1.16 3.48
N ILE A 95 0.53 -1.66 2.78
CA ILE A 95 0.41 -2.06 1.38
C ILE A 95 0.50 -3.58 1.32
N LYS A 96 -0.54 -4.19 0.75
CA LYS A 96 -0.61 -5.64 0.51
C LYS A 96 -0.34 -5.90 -0.96
N VAL A 97 0.67 -6.70 -1.25
CA VAL A 97 1.06 -7.09 -2.61
C VAL A 97 0.73 -8.56 -2.81
N SER A 98 0.00 -8.89 -3.86
CA SER A 98 -0.20 -10.28 -4.29
C SER A 98 0.31 -10.49 -5.70
N ILE A 99 1.04 -11.59 -5.92
CA ILE A 99 1.65 -11.93 -7.21
C ILE A 99 1.13 -13.30 -7.62
N GLN A 100 0.41 -13.35 -8.75
CA GLN A 100 -0.12 -14.56 -9.35
C GLN A 100 0.53 -14.77 -10.72
N ARG A 101 1.37 -15.80 -10.87
CA ARG A 101 2.14 -16.02 -12.11
C ARG A 101 1.33 -16.53 -13.30
N LYS A 102 0.25 -17.27 -13.02
CA LYS A 102 -0.64 -17.89 -14.02
C LYS A 102 -2.07 -17.94 -13.48
N LYS A 103 -3.07 -18.00 -14.36
CA LYS A 103 -4.50 -18.00 -14.01
C LYS A 103 -4.91 -19.03 -12.93
N ASN A 104 -4.25 -20.19 -12.92
CA ASN A 104 -4.55 -21.28 -11.97
C ASN A 104 -3.49 -21.45 -10.87
N ALA A 105 -2.48 -20.58 -10.83
CA ALA A 105 -1.46 -20.65 -9.79
C ALA A 105 -1.94 -19.96 -8.51
N GLU A 106 -1.52 -20.50 -7.37
CA GLU A 106 -1.69 -19.83 -6.08
C GLU A 106 -0.92 -18.52 -6.04
N SER A 107 -1.62 -17.47 -5.59
CA SER A 107 -1.03 -16.16 -5.34
C SER A 107 -0.09 -16.20 -4.15
N GLU A 108 1.07 -15.56 -4.31
CA GLU A 108 1.95 -15.24 -3.19
C GLU A 108 1.57 -13.88 -2.62
N TYR A 109 1.56 -13.77 -1.30
CA TYR A 109 1.12 -12.57 -0.59
C TYR A 109 2.26 -11.98 0.24
N PHE A 110 2.41 -10.66 0.14
CA PHE A 110 3.39 -9.88 0.87
C PHE A 110 2.70 -8.67 1.50
N GLU A 111 3.15 -8.28 2.67
CA GLU A 111 2.66 -7.10 3.38
C GLU A 111 3.82 -6.18 3.71
N VAL A 112 3.67 -4.89 3.43
CA VAL A 112 4.67 -3.86 3.72
C VAL A 112 4.03 -2.67 4.42
N LEU A 113 4.73 -2.11 5.37
CA LEU A 113 4.31 -0.94 6.13
C LEU A 113 4.95 0.32 5.55
N ASP A 114 4.14 1.32 5.21
CA ASP A 114 4.66 2.62 4.81
C ASP A 114 5.12 3.41 6.05
N VAL A 115 6.40 3.75 6.10
CA VAL A 115 7.00 4.48 7.23
C VAL A 115 7.11 5.98 7.00
N THR A 116 6.69 6.45 5.83
CA THR A 116 6.82 7.85 5.37
C THR A 116 5.72 8.76 5.90
N GLN A 117 4.64 8.17 6.43
CA GLN A 117 3.47 8.77 7.10
C GLN A 117 3.37 10.32 7.01
N TYR A 118 2.44 10.81 6.18
CA TYR A 118 2.06 12.23 6.01
C TYR A 118 3.06 13.16 5.29
N LYS A 119 4.22 12.68 4.82
CA LYS A 119 5.09 13.52 3.99
C LYS A 119 4.66 13.47 2.52
N LYS A 120 4.54 14.63 1.89
CA LYS A 120 4.43 14.79 0.42
C LYS A 120 5.79 15.00 -0.26
N ASP A 121 6.82 15.37 0.53
CA ASP A 121 8.15 15.70 0.05
C ASP A 121 9.21 14.73 0.60
N GLY A 122 10.02 14.17 -0.30
CA GLY A 122 11.11 13.24 0.02
C GLY A 122 10.88 11.81 -0.49
N GLU A 123 11.89 10.95 -0.33
CA GLU A 123 11.79 9.55 -0.74
C GLU A 123 10.83 8.76 0.16
N TYR A 124 9.96 7.98 -0.48
CA TYR A 124 9.03 7.09 0.21
C TYR A 124 9.72 5.78 0.58
N LEU A 125 9.61 5.43 1.86
CA LEU A 125 10.27 4.27 2.46
C LEU A 125 9.24 3.31 3.06
N TYR A 126 9.53 2.03 2.92
CA TYR A 126 8.65 0.94 3.30
C TYR A 126 9.43 -0.14 4.06
N LYS A 127 8.75 -0.81 4.99
CA LYS A 127 9.31 -1.93 5.76
C LYS A 127 8.53 -3.21 5.52
N PHE A 128 9.21 -4.31 5.24
CA PHE A 128 8.62 -5.66 5.18
C PHE A 128 8.97 -6.53 6.40
N ASP A 129 10.01 -6.15 7.16
CA ASP A 129 10.40 -6.76 8.41
C ASP A 129 10.94 -5.68 9.37
N SER A 130 11.40 -6.08 10.56
CA SER A 130 11.89 -5.14 11.58
C SER A 130 13.17 -4.39 11.15
N ASN A 131 13.94 -4.94 10.21
CA ASN A 131 15.31 -4.52 9.91
C ASN A 131 15.46 -3.85 8.55
N THR A 132 14.50 -4.02 7.65
CA THR A 132 14.63 -3.58 6.26
C THR A 132 13.81 -2.33 6.01
N THR A 133 14.46 -1.32 5.41
CA THR A 133 13.82 -0.10 4.92
C THR A 133 14.27 0.10 3.48
N SER A 134 13.33 0.05 2.54
CA SER A 134 13.60 0.13 1.11
C SER A 134 12.54 0.98 0.40
N ASN A 135 12.88 1.48 -0.78
CA ASN A 135 11.87 2.05 -1.67
C ASN A 135 10.94 0.95 -2.22
N PHE A 136 9.81 1.36 -2.81
CA PHE A 136 8.78 0.42 -3.24
C PHE A 136 9.27 -0.54 -4.33
N LEU A 137 10.01 -0.02 -5.30
CA LEU A 137 10.51 -0.78 -6.45
C LEU A 137 11.52 -1.87 -6.04
N GLU A 138 12.39 -1.57 -5.08
CA GLU A 138 13.30 -2.56 -4.49
C GLU A 138 12.54 -3.71 -3.84
N LEU A 139 11.45 -3.41 -3.12
CA LEU A 139 10.61 -4.42 -2.48
C LEU A 139 9.89 -5.28 -3.52
N ILE A 140 9.31 -4.66 -4.55
CA ILE A 140 8.69 -5.38 -5.65
C ILE A 140 9.69 -6.31 -6.33
N ASN A 141 10.91 -5.84 -6.61
CA ASN A 141 11.98 -6.66 -7.18
C ASN A 141 12.36 -7.83 -6.26
N LEU A 142 12.44 -7.59 -4.95
CA LEU A 142 12.70 -8.63 -3.95
C LEU A 142 11.59 -9.68 -3.95
N PHE A 143 10.32 -9.27 -3.98
CA PHE A 143 9.17 -10.17 -4.07
C PHE A 143 9.20 -10.98 -5.36
N PHE A 144 9.48 -10.35 -6.49
CA PHE A 144 9.64 -11.07 -7.76
C PHE A 144 10.76 -12.12 -7.72
N LYS A 145 11.93 -11.78 -7.18
CA LYS A 145 13.04 -12.73 -7.02
C LYS A 145 12.63 -13.90 -6.12
N HIS A 146 11.93 -13.62 -5.03
CA HIS A 146 11.40 -14.65 -4.12
C HIS A 146 10.42 -15.58 -4.85
N VAL A 147 9.41 -15.01 -5.52
CA VAL A 147 8.40 -15.76 -6.30
C VAL A 147 9.05 -16.60 -7.40
N LYS A 148 10.08 -16.07 -8.07
CA LYS A 148 10.84 -16.81 -9.10
C LYS A 148 11.64 -17.98 -8.50
N LYS A 149 12.29 -17.78 -7.35
CA LYS A 149 13.14 -18.78 -6.70
C LYS A 149 12.33 -19.91 -6.08
N ASN A 150 11.23 -19.59 -5.41
CA ASN A 150 10.46 -20.57 -4.62
C ASN A 150 9.40 -21.34 -5.43
N LYS A 151 9.05 -20.90 -6.65
CA LYS A 151 8.05 -21.59 -7.51
C LYS A 151 8.61 -22.06 -8.86
N VAL A 152 9.87 -22.48 -8.87
CA VAL A 152 10.61 -23.05 -10.02
C VAL A 152 10.83 -22.04 -11.16
N GLU A 153 12.08 -22.01 -11.62
CA GLU A 153 12.56 -21.21 -12.72
C GLU A 153 11.62 -21.32 -13.92
N PHE A 154 11.22 -20.16 -14.46
CA PHE A 154 10.74 -20.12 -15.83
C PHE A 154 11.90 -20.60 -16.70
N LYS A 155 11.92 -21.88 -17.07
CA LYS A 155 12.61 -22.29 -18.28
C LYS A 155 11.82 -21.68 -19.43
N GLN A 156 12.19 -20.45 -19.77
CA GLN A 156 11.99 -19.97 -21.13
C GLN A 156 12.88 -20.86 -21.98
N ASP A 157 12.32 -21.93 -22.53
CA ASP A 157 12.91 -22.52 -23.72
C ASP A 157 12.92 -21.39 -24.76
N ARG A 158 14.14 -20.95 -25.08
CA ARG A 158 14.40 -20.10 -26.22
C ARG A 158 13.83 -20.83 -27.43
N PHE A 159 12.85 -20.24 -28.11
CA PHE A 159 12.65 -20.58 -29.52
C PHE A 159 13.38 -19.53 -30.37
N PRO A 160 14.27 -19.99 -31.27
CA PRO A 160 15.13 -19.14 -32.07
C PRO A 160 14.35 -18.56 -33.25
N TYR A 161 14.67 -17.30 -33.56
CA TYR A 161 14.33 -16.48 -34.74
C TYR A 161 12.84 -16.35 -35.11
#